data_AF-A0A9X0EWF4-F1
#
_entry.id   AF-A0A9X0EWF4-F1
#
_cell.length_a   1.000
_cell.length_b   1.000
_cell.length_c   1.000
_cell.angle_alpha   90.00
_cell.angle_beta   90.00
_cell.angle_gamma   90.00
#
_symmetry.space_group_name_H-M   'P 1'
#
loop_
_entity.id
_entity.type
_entity.pdbx_description
1 polymer ?
#
loop_
_entity_poly.entity_id
_entity_poly.type
_entity_poly.pdbx_seq_one_letter_code
_entity_poly.pdbx_strand_id
1 'polypeptide(L)'
;MNSPLEHIMGVKEAGEMWGLSADRVKGLCQSGEVIAKKVGNSWILDKNQPNPKGGRRVRKEEVFTVTIEDQPGTPYPTKHKEVDSEQEAIELAEKWANEHKSEFIYINYYRASDGQQGYLNLDGYNVNGQDWASKYK
;
A
#
# COMPACT_ATOMS: atom_id res chain seq x y z
N MET A 1 40.03 10.49 -12.01
CA MET A 1 39.00 11.21 -12.79
C MET A 1 37.79 10.30 -12.89
N ASN A 2 36.59 10.75 -12.52
CA ASN A 2 35.36 9.98 -12.72
C ASN A 2 34.79 10.32 -14.11
N SER A 3 34.73 9.33 -15.01
CA SER A 3 34.12 9.50 -16.32
C SER A 3 32.60 9.36 -16.19
N PRO A 4 31.79 10.20 -16.86
CA PRO A 4 30.32 10.04 -16.90
C PRO A 4 29.88 8.65 -17.40
N LEU A 5 30.72 7.98 -18.18
CA LEU A 5 30.45 6.64 -18.68
C LEU A 5 30.45 5.56 -17.58
N GLU A 6 31.12 5.80 -16.45
CA GLU A 6 31.13 4.88 -15.29
C GLU A 6 29.80 4.93 -14.49
N HIS A 7 28.96 5.94 -14.75
CA HIS A 7 27.70 6.18 -14.06
C HIS A 7 26.47 5.75 -14.86
N ILE A 8 26.68 5.11 -16.02
CA ILE A 8 25.59 4.59 -16.85
C ILE A 8 25.73 3.09 -17.01
N MET A 9 24.60 2.40 -17.18
CA MET A 9 24.57 0.96 -17.41
C MET A 9 23.54 0.59 -18.49
N GLY A 10 23.74 -0.58 -19.09
CA GLY A 10 22.79 -1.16 -20.04
C GLY A 10 21.70 -1.99 -19.35
N VAL A 11 20.67 -2.35 -20.11
CA VAL A 11 19.54 -3.19 -19.64
C VAL A 11 20.00 -4.52 -19.03
N LYS A 12 20.99 -5.18 -19.64
CA LYS A 12 21.48 -6.48 -19.17
C LYS A 12 22.21 -6.35 -17.82
N GLU A 13 23.11 -5.39 -17.72
CA GLU A 13 23.85 -5.08 -16.49
C GLU A 13 22.90 -4.68 -15.35
N ALA A 14 21.91 -3.85 -15.65
CA ALA A 14 20.86 -3.48 -14.70
C ALA A 14 20.04 -4.71 -14.24
N GLY A 15 19.74 -5.64 -15.15
CA GLY A 15 19.04 -6.89 -14.83
C GLY A 15 19.85 -7.77 -13.87
N GLU A 16 21.15 -7.92 -14.11
CA GLU A 16 22.06 -8.65 -13.23
C GLU A 16 22.17 -7.97 -11.86
N MET A 17 22.37 -6.65 -11.83
CA MET A 17 22.48 -5.85 -10.61
C MET A 17 21.21 -5.88 -9.76
N TRP A 18 20.03 -5.80 -10.38
CA TRP A 18 18.74 -5.75 -9.68
C TRP A 18 18.09 -7.12 -9.48
N GLY A 19 18.66 -8.17 -10.08
CA GLY A 19 18.07 -9.52 -10.11
C GLY A 19 16.73 -9.55 -10.85
N LEU A 20 16.64 -8.87 -11.99
CA LEU A 20 15.47 -8.78 -12.87
C LEU A 20 15.81 -9.35 -14.25
N SER A 21 14.80 -9.84 -14.97
CA SER A 21 14.97 -10.17 -16.39
C SER A 21 15.22 -8.88 -17.19
N ALA A 22 15.99 -8.98 -18.27
CA ALA A 22 16.23 -7.86 -19.17
C ALA A 22 14.92 -7.26 -19.72
N ASP A 23 13.92 -8.10 -19.99
CA ASP A 23 12.59 -7.65 -20.42
C ASP A 23 11.87 -6.85 -19.35
N ARG A 24 11.95 -7.26 -18.07
CA ARG A 24 11.37 -6.48 -16.96
C ARG A 24 12.05 -5.13 -16.84
N VAL A 25 13.37 -5.06 -16.94
CA VAL A 25 14.13 -3.80 -16.95
C VAL A 25 13.72 -2.91 -18.14
N LYS A 26 13.55 -3.49 -19.33
CA LYS A 26 13.07 -2.75 -20.51
C LYS A 26 11.67 -2.18 -20.30
N GLY A 27 10.76 -2.96 -19.68
CA GLY A 27 9.43 -2.50 -19.29
C GLY A 27 9.48 -1.31 -18.34
N LEU A 28 10.34 -1.35 -17.32
CA LEU A 28 10.55 -0.23 -16.38
C LEU A 28 11.05 1.03 -17.09
N CYS A 29 11.95 0.87 -18.08
CA CYS A 29 12.42 2.00 -18.88
C CYS A 29 11.29 2.61 -19.73
N GLN A 30 10.40 1.77 -20.26
CA GLN A 30 9.26 2.20 -21.07
C GLN A 30 8.17 2.90 -20.25
N SER A 31 7.92 2.45 -19.02
CA SER A 31 6.93 3.04 -18.11
C SER A 31 7.43 4.30 -17.40
N GLY A 32 8.75 4.55 -17.40
CA GLY A 32 9.36 5.67 -16.69
C GLY A 32 9.54 5.44 -15.19
N GLU A 33 9.43 4.18 -14.73
CA GLU A 33 9.67 3.78 -13.33
C GLU A 33 11.16 3.85 -12.93
N VAL A 34 12.07 4.00 -13.91
CA VAL A 34 13.51 4.16 -13.72
C VAL A 34 14.04 5.34 -14.53
N ILE A 35 15.13 5.93 -14.05
CA ILE A 35 15.90 6.97 -14.75
C ILE A 35 16.65 6.31 -15.91
N ALA A 36 16.11 6.45 -17.11
CA ALA A 36 16.68 5.89 -18.33
C ALA A 36 16.43 6.76 -19.56
N LYS A 37 17.28 6.63 -20.56
CA LYS A 37 17.13 7.27 -21.87
C LYS A 37 17.30 6.24 -22.99
N LYS A 38 16.42 6.31 -23.98
CA LYS A 38 16.55 5.51 -25.20
C LYS A 38 17.55 6.18 -26.14
N VAL A 39 18.55 5.42 -26.57
CA VAL A 39 19.58 5.82 -27.55
C VAL A 39 19.60 4.77 -28.66
N GLY A 40 19.10 5.14 -29.83
CA GLY A 40 18.85 4.19 -30.92
C GLY A 40 17.89 3.07 -30.49
N ASN A 41 18.36 1.82 -30.57
CA ASN A 41 17.60 0.63 -30.17
C ASN A 41 17.88 0.18 -28.73
N SER A 42 18.76 0.87 -28.01
CA SER A 42 19.20 0.50 -26.66
C SER A 42 18.68 1.48 -25.61
N TRP A 43 18.60 1.00 -24.36
CA TRP A 43 18.34 1.84 -23.19
C TRP A 43 19.61 2.01 -22.38
N ILE A 44 19.85 3.25 -21.95
CA ILE A 44 20.93 3.64 -21.07
C ILE A 44 20.29 4.10 -19.75
N LEU A 45 20.69 3.48 -18.65
CA LEU A 45 20.15 3.74 -17.31
C LEU A 45 21.21 4.44 -16.46
N ASP A 46 20.77 5.30 -15.52
CA ASP A 46 21.65 5.78 -14.45
C ASP A 46 21.99 4.61 -13.52
N LYS A 47 23.27 4.34 -13.30
CA LYS A 47 23.76 3.24 -12.45
C LYS A 47 23.53 3.49 -10.96
N ASN A 48 23.42 4.76 -10.55
CA ASN A 48 23.35 5.15 -9.14
C ASN A 48 21.92 5.26 -8.60
N GLN A 49 20.91 5.04 -9.44
CA GLN A 49 19.51 5.08 -9.02
C GLN A 49 19.16 3.88 -8.11
N PRO A 50 18.17 4.01 -7.21
CA PRO A 50 17.75 2.91 -6.37
C PRO A 50 17.21 1.74 -7.22
N ASN A 51 17.39 0.52 -6.73
CA ASN A 51 16.83 -0.67 -7.36
C ASN A 51 15.29 -0.51 -7.45
N PRO A 52 14.70 -0.58 -8.67
CA PRO A 52 13.26 -0.45 -8.87
C PRO A 52 12.47 -1.65 -8.36
N LYS A 53 13.12 -2.67 -7.79
CA LYS A 53 12.49 -3.53 -6.76
C LYS A 53 12.17 -2.72 -5.49
N GLY A 54 11.59 -1.53 -5.64
CA GLY A 54 10.84 -0.83 -4.62
C GLY A 54 9.49 -1.51 -4.49
N GLY A 55 9.45 -2.51 -3.61
CA GLY A 55 8.26 -3.26 -3.26
C GLY A 55 8.00 -4.45 -4.17
N ARG A 56 8.56 -5.62 -3.82
CA ARG A 56 7.66 -6.80 -3.79
C ARG A 56 6.43 -6.27 -3.05
N ARG A 57 5.21 -6.31 -3.61
CA ARG A 57 4.02 -6.01 -2.80
C ARG A 57 4.18 -6.90 -1.58
N VAL A 58 4.64 -6.33 -0.46
CA VAL A 58 4.78 -7.08 0.77
C VAL A 58 3.35 -7.48 0.99
N ARG A 59 3.10 -8.79 0.94
CA ARG A 59 1.76 -9.28 1.19
C ARG A 59 1.43 -8.74 2.57
N LYS A 60 0.54 -7.75 2.63
CA LYS A 60 0.14 -7.15 3.90
C LYS A 60 -0.43 -8.32 4.70
N GLU A 61 0.25 -8.65 5.81
CA GLU A 61 -0.17 -9.76 6.64
C GLU A 61 -1.54 -9.48 7.24
N GLU A 62 -1.81 -8.21 7.52
CA GLU A 62 -3.10 -7.69 7.91
C GLU A 62 -3.41 -6.38 7.18
N VAL A 63 -4.68 -6.19 6.85
CA VAL A 63 -5.21 -4.94 6.30
C VAL A 63 -6.41 -4.54 7.11
N PHE A 64 -6.50 -3.28 7.47
CA PHE A 64 -7.65 -2.71 8.17
C PHE A 64 -8.37 -1.74 7.26
N THR A 65 -9.70 -1.77 7.27
CA THR A 65 -10.55 -0.85 6.52
C THR A 65 -11.46 -0.13 7.49
N VAL A 66 -11.25 1.16 7.66
CA VAL A 66 -12.12 2.02 8.47
C VAL A 66 -13.24 2.53 7.58
N THR A 67 -14.50 2.35 8.00
CA THR A 67 -15.70 2.73 7.23
C THR A 67 -16.51 3.81 7.98
N ILE A 68 -17.20 4.65 7.20
CA ILE A 68 -18.30 5.51 7.64
C ILE A 68 -19.57 5.04 6.96
N GLU A 69 -20.59 4.75 7.76
CA GLU A 69 -21.87 4.22 7.32
C GLU A 69 -23.02 5.10 7.84
N ASP A 70 -24.02 5.34 6.99
CA ASP A 70 -25.25 6.05 7.34
C ASP A 70 -26.26 5.13 8.06
N GLN A 71 -26.20 3.83 7.76
CA GLN A 71 -26.95 2.77 8.40
C GLN A 71 -26.01 1.62 8.78
N PRO A 72 -26.17 1.00 9.96
CA PRO A 72 -25.25 -0.01 10.45
C PRO A 72 -25.30 -1.27 9.56
N GLY A 73 -24.14 -1.75 9.12
CA GLY A 73 -24.02 -2.98 8.34
C GLY A 73 -24.42 -2.81 6.87
N THR A 74 -24.34 -1.59 6.33
CA THR A 74 -24.59 -1.36 4.90
C THR A 74 -23.48 -1.99 4.05
N PRO A 75 -23.80 -2.65 2.92
CA PRO A 75 -22.79 -3.20 2.02
C PRO A 75 -21.96 -2.13 1.29
N TYR A 76 -22.42 -0.87 1.31
CA TYR A 76 -21.77 0.24 0.60
C TYR A 76 -21.55 1.41 1.57
N PRO A 77 -20.38 1.48 2.25
CA PRO A 77 -20.10 2.58 3.15
C PRO A 77 -19.97 3.90 2.38
N THR A 78 -20.46 4.99 2.98
CA THR A 78 -20.35 6.36 2.44
C THR A 78 -18.90 6.76 2.20
N LYS A 79 -18.00 6.29 3.07
CA LYS A 79 -16.57 6.51 2.98
C LYS A 79 -15.82 5.34 3.58
N HIS A 80 -14.67 5.01 3.01
CA HIS A 80 -13.74 4.05 3.61
C HIS A 80 -12.29 4.47 3.38
N LYS A 81 -11.38 3.97 4.23
CA LYS A 81 -9.94 4.07 4.03
C LYS A 81 -9.25 2.80 4.51
N GLU A 82 -8.40 2.24 3.67
CA GLU A 82 -7.52 1.13 4.03
C GLU A 82 -6.22 1.64 4.68
N VAL A 83 -5.79 0.95 5.72
CA VAL A 83 -4.53 1.16 6.43
C VAL A 83 -3.87 -0.19 6.73
N ASP A 84 -2.56 -0.21 7.01
CA ASP A 84 -1.77 -1.43 7.20
C ASP A 84 -1.28 -1.63 8.64
N SER A 85 -1.79 -0.82 9.58
CA SER A 85 -1.44 -0.85 11.00
C SER A 85 -2.71 -0.77 11.84
N GLU A 86 -2.80 -1.62 12.87
CA GLU A 86 -3.88 -1.61 13.86
C GLU A 86 -3.99 -0.22 14.51
N GLN A 87 -2.86 0.36 14.89
CA GLN A 87 -2.81 1.66 15.55
C GLN A 87 -3.30 2.80 14.63
N GLU A 88 -2.92 2.79 13.35
CA GLU A 88 -3.43 3.80 12.40
C GLU A 88 -4.94 3.64 12.21
N ALA A 89 -5.45 2.40 12.20
CA ALA A 89 -6.87 2.14 12.09
C ALA A 89 -7.64 2.70 13.30
N ILE A 90 -7.12 2.48 14.51
CA ILE A 90 -7.70 3.00 15.76
C ILE A 90 -7.69 4.53 15.75
N GLU A 91 -6.54 5.17 15.49
CA GLU A 91 -6.42 6.64 15.47
C GLU A 91 -7.38 7.27 14.45
N LEU A 92 -7.51 6.65 13.28
CA LEU A 92 -8.43 7.11 12.24
C LEU A 92 -9.89 6.93 12.64
N ALA A 93 -10.23 5.78 13.23
CA ALA A 93 -11.60 5.51 13.70
C ALA A 93 -11.98 6.46 14.83
N GLU A 94 -11.10 6.74 15.79
CA GLU A 94 -11.35 7.72 16.86
C GLU A 94 -11.55 9.12 16.31
N LYS A 95 -10.72 9.53 15.35
CA LYS A 95 -10.88 10.80 14.66
C LYS A 95 -12.24 10.89 13.97
N TRP A 96 -12.59 9.91 13.14
CA TRP A 96 -13.85 9.92 12.41
C TRP A 96 -15.05 9.82 13.33
N ALA A 97 -14.98 9.00 14.39
CA ALA A 97 -16.01 8.89 15.41
C ALA A 97 -16.31 10.23 16.11
N ASN A 98 -15.28 11.05 16.36
CA ASN A 98 -15.46 12.37 16.94
C ASN A 98 -15.99 13.41 15.92
N GLU A 99 -15.61 13.31 14.64
CA GLU A 99 -16.06 14.21 13.56
C GLU A 99 -17.49 13.88 13.07
N HIS A 100 -17.88 12.60 13.10
CA HIS A 100 -19.09 12.03 12.52
C HIS A 100 -19.93 11.32 13.59
N LYS A 101 -20.35 12.07 14.61
CA LYS A 101 -21.03 11.52 15.80
C LYS A 101 -22.40 10.92 15.52
N SER A 102 -23.05 11.30 14.42
CA SER A 102 -24.37 10.80 14.04
C SER A 102 -24.31 9.52 13.20
N GLU A 103 -23.15 9.21 12.65
CA GLU A 103 -22.91 8.10 11.74
C GLU A 103 -22.43 6.86 12.51
N PHE A 104 -22.18 5.78 11.76
CA PHE A 104 -21.61 4.54 12.28
C PHE A 104 -20.20 4.37 11.73
N ILE A 105 -19.26 4.09 12.64
CA ILE A 105 -17.85 3.92 12.31
C ILE A 105 -17.41 2.51 12.67
N TYR A 106 -16.85 1.78 11.71
CA TYR A 106 -16.34 0.43 11.94
C TYR A 106 -14.90 0.30 11.46
N ILE A 107 -14.16 -0.62 12.06
CA ILE A 107 -12.87 -1.08 11.55
C ILE A 107 -13.03 -2.55 11.17
N ASN A 108 -12.99 -2.84 9.88
CA ASN A 108 -12.91 -4.21 9.37
C ASN A 108 -11.45 -4.62 9.26
N TYR A 109 -11.12 -5.89 9.47
CA TYR A 109 -9.78 -6.40 9.21
C TYR A 109 -9.81 -7.67 8.36
N TYR A 110 -8.72 -7.90 7.64
CA TYR A 110 -8.42 -9.16 6.96
C TYR A 110 -6.97 -9.55 7.22
N ARG A 111 -6.76 -10.77 7.71
CA ARG A 111 -5.45 -11.37 7.96
C ARG A 111 -5.13 -12.40 6.90
N ALA A 112 -4.06 -12.17 6.15
CA ALA A 112 -3.67 -12.99 5.01
C ALA A 112 -2.99 -14.32 5.40
N SER A 113 -2.46 -14.44 6.62
CA SER A 113 -1.72 -15.63 7.08
C SER A 113 -2.65 -16.83 7.29
N ASP A 114 -3.87 -16.60 7.79
CA ASP A 114 -4.87 -17.63 8.08
C ASP A 114 -6.23 -17.38 7.39
N GLY A 115 -6.38 -16.24 6.71
CA GLY A 115 -7.62 -15.87 6.03
C GLY A 115 -8.73 -15.37 6.95
N GLN A 116 -8.42 -15.10 8.23
CA GLN A 116 -9.40 -14.56 9.17
C GLN A 116 -9.83 -13.14 8.77
N GLN A 117 -11.10 -12.84 9.02
CA GLN A 117 -11.67 -11.52 8.84
C GLN A 117 -12.71 -11.25 9.94
N GLY A 118 -12.94 -9.98 10.22
CA GLY A 118 -13.91 -9.54 11.22
C GLY A 118 -13.75 -8.06 11.49
N TYR A 119 -13.99 -7.67 12.74
CA TYR A 119 -13.94 -6.29 13.20
C TYR A 119 -12.91 -6.11 14.31
N LEU A 120 -12.27 -4.93 14.30
CA LEU A 120 -11.50 -4.44 15.43
C LEU A 120 -12.38 -3.47 16.23
N ASN A 121 -12.82 -3.93 17.40
CA ASN A 121 -13.61 -3.16 18.35
C ASN A 121 -12.72 -2.65 19.49
N LEU A 122 -13.33 -1.99 20.47
CA LEU A 122 -12.65 -1.44 21.64
C LEU A 122 -12.12 -2.49 22.60
N ASP A 123 -12.81 -3.62 22.67
CA ASP A 123 -12.44 -4.80 23.45
C ASP A 123 -11.57 -5.79 22.65
N GLY A 124 -11.23 -5.45 21.40
CA GLY A 124 -10.35 -6.23 20.53
C GLY A 124 -11.07 -6.82 19.31
N TYR A 125 -10.50 -7.91 18.79
CA TYR A 125 -10.97 -8.58 17.58
C TYR A 125 -12.27 -9.36 17.80
N ASN A 126 -13.26 -9.16 16.94
CA ASN A 126 -14.57 -9.81 17.04
C ASN A 126 -15.17 -10.14 15.66
N VAL A 127 -16.14 -11.06 15.62
CA VAL A 127 -16.94 -11.37 14.42
C VAL A 127 -18.01 -10.32 14.15
N ASN A 128 -18.47 -9.61 15.19
CA ASN A 128 -19.49 -8.57 15.10
C ASN A 128 -18.87 -7.19 15.32
N GLY A 129 -19.17 -6.24 14.43
CA GLY A 129 -18.67 -4.87 14.53
C GLY A 129 -19.40 -4.05 15.57
N GLN A 130 -18.64 -3.29 16.36
CA GLN A 130 -19.16 -2.27 17.25
C GLN A 130 -18.93 -0.89 16.66
N ASP A 131 -19.95 -0.03 16.72
CA ASP A 131 -19.85 1.35 16.27
C ASP A 131 -18.90 2.15 17.17
N TRP A 132 -17.78 2.60 16.61
CA TRP A 132 -16.79 3.42 17.29
C TRP A 132 -17.31 4.82 17.67
N ALA A 133 -18.30 5.35 16.94
CA ALA A 133 -18.95 6.63 17.26
C ALA A 133 -19.81 6.55 18.53
N SER A 134 -20.21 5.35 18.97
CA SER A 134 -21.02 5.16 20.18
C SER A 134 -20.35 5.67 21.47
N LYS A 135 -19.02 5.87 21.48
CA LYS A 135 -18.31 6.53 22.60
C LYS A 135 -18.67 8.01 22.78
N TYR A 136 -19.11 8.66 21.70
CA TYR A 136 -19.28 10.11 21.61
C TYR A 136 -20.74 10.56 21.47
N LYS A 137 -21.66 9.60 21.45
CA LYS A 137 -23.12 9.79 21.47
C LYS A 137 -23.59 9.95 22.92
#